data_AF-A0A8H7X235-F1
#
_entry.id   AF-A0A8H7X235-F1
#
_cell.length_a   1.000
_cell.length_b   1.000
_cell.length_c   1.000
_cell.angle_alpha   90.00
_cell.angle_beta   90.00
_cell.angle_gamma   90.00
#
_symmetry.space_group_name_H-M   'P 1'
#
loop_
_entity.id
_entity.type
_entity.pdbx_description
1 polymer ?
#
loop_
_entity_poly.entity_id
_entity_poly.type
_entity_poly.pdbx_seq_one_letter_code
_entity_poly.pdbx_strand_id
1 'polypeptide(L)'
;MFTRLDMASSQIVITRPLLLDDCQITRPFESASPIFEEINTMLSEILNAGFKLVRISWMCPVGALYDELRQRHLQELQGLRAALETWSREFQNFQNRQGKRMDPWILQRVPVLKIIQIIIAIILDVEPAEAREYGEMVWDRYEADFESVISIAESIIDEARISSPLPGRIAPKFTPETGFVNPLFCVVNWCRNPQLRRKALDILDRAACRDGFWDSSLCTRTGNIILMLEERDSGAVKCAADIPLWKRICVIEPKFAEDGGGALIKYMRASKSGERDEDGLTLKEVFEETVRW
;
A
#
# COMPACT_ATOMS: atom_id res chain seq x y z
N MET A 1 -12.49 -7.59 -16.82
CA MET A 1 -11.63 -6.39 -16.66
C MET A 1 -11.42 -6.19 -15.16
N PHE A 2 -10.29 -6.66 -14.63
CA PHE A 2 -10.07 -6.82 -13.18
C PHE A 2 -8.92 -5.91 -12.73
N THR A 3 -9.21 -4.83 -12.00
CA THR A 3 -8.18 -3.88 -11.54
C THR A 3 -8.32 -3.53 -10.06
N ARG A 4 -7.31 -3.94 -9.28
CA ARG A 4 -6.47 -3.17 -8.31
C ARG A 4 -5.90 -4.14 -7.26
N LEU A 5 -4.61 -4.46 -7.43
CA LEU A 5 -3.67 -5.15 -6.51
C LEU A 5 -3.95 -6.60 -6.06
N ASP A 6 -5.20 -7.00 -5.89
CA ASP A 6 -5.56 -8.30 -5.31
C ASP A 6 -5.57 -9.47 -6.31
N MET A 7 -5.92 -9.25 -7.58
CA MET A 7 -5.68 -10.27 -8.62
C MET A 7 -4.18 -10.54 -8.84
N ALA A 8 -3.35 -9.51 -8.67
CA ALA A 8 -1.91 -9.68 -8.70
C ALA A 8 -1.52 -10.62 -7.55
N SER A 9 -2.01 -10.43 -6.32
CA SER A 9 -1.71 -11.37 -5.23
C SER A 9 -2.17 -12.81 -5.47
N SER A 10 -3.30 -13.07 -6.15
CA SER A 10 -3.71 -14.46 -6.46
C SER A 10 -2.94 -15.09 -7.63
N GLN A 11 -2.47 -14.30 -8.60
CA GLN A 11 -1.67 -14.78 -9.74
C GLN A 11 -0.15 -14.80 -9.43
N ILE A 12 0.33 -13.97 -8.50
CA ILE A 12 1.75 -13.85 -8.08
C ILE A 12 2.20 -15.08 -7.28
N VAL A 13 1.29 -15.81 -6.62
CA VAL A 13 1.62 -17.00 -5.80
C VAL A 13 2.23 -18.14 -6.62
N ILE A 14 1.98 -18.23 -7.93
CA ILE A 14 2.23 -19.46 -8.68
C ILE A 14 3.57 -19.44 -9.46
N THR A 15 4.15 -18.28 -9.82
CA THR A 15 5.27 -18.24 -10.79
C THR A 15 6.38 -17.18 -10.57
N ARG A 16 6.54 -16.56 -9.40
CA ARG A 16 7.59 -15.53 -9.23
C ARG A 16 8.91 -16.04 -8.62
N PRO A 17 10.08 -15.92 -9.32
CA PRO A 17 11.39 -16.18 -8.75
C PRO A 17 11.72 -15.25 -7.58
N LEU A 18 12.45 -15.73 -6.58
CA LEU A 18 12.97 -14.94 -5.47
C LEU A 18 13.98 -13.93 -6.02
N LEU A 19 13.59 -12.66 -6.03
CA LEU A 19 14.33 -11.52 -6.58
C LEU A 19 15.58 -11.10 -5.79
N LEU A 20 15.84 -11.75 -4.66
CA LEU A 20 16.94 -11.47 -3.79
C LEU A 20 17.69 -12.79 -3.61
N ASP A 21 18.62 -13.08 -4.52
CA ASP A 21 19.39 -14.34 -4.55
C ASP A 21 20.25 -14.58 -3.29
N ASP A 22 20.41 -13.57 -2.42
CA ASP A 22 21.15 -13.66 -1.16
C ASP A 22 20.36 -13.11 0.05
N CYS A 23 19.02 -13.12 0.01
CA CYS A 23 18.23 -12.61 1.14
C CYS A 23 18.47 -13.51 2.37
N GLN A 24 18.78 -12.91 3.51
CA GLN A 24 18.58 -13.62 4.76
C GLN A 24 17.08 -13.77 4.93
N ILE A 25 16.57 -14.99 4.71
CA ILE A 25 15.25 -15.35 5.20
C ILE A 25 15.34 -15.13 6.70
N THR A 26 14.67 -14.09 7.18
CA THR A 26 14.36 -14.00 8.59
C THR A 26 13.54 -15.25 8.87
N ARG A 27 14.18 -16.29 9.45
CA ARG A 27 13.44 -17.41 10.03
C ARG A 27 12.35 -16.76 10.86
N PRO A 28 11.09 -17.22 10.79
CA PRO A 28 10.11 -16.77 11.77
C PRO A 28 10.75 -17.04 13.12
N PHE A 29 11.22 -15.97 13.78
CA PHE A 29 11.60 -16.07 15.15
C PHE A 29 10.24 -16.20 15.80
N GLU A 30 9.82 -17.44 16.05
CA GLU A 30 8.52 -17.73 16.63
C GLU A 30 8.40 -16.83 17.85
N SER A 31 7.53 -15.82 17.76
CA SER A 31 7.16 -15.06 18.93
C SER A 31 6.73 -16.07 19.97
N ALA A 32 7.40 -16.07 21.12
CA ALA A 32 6.95 -16.88 22.25
C ALA A 32 5.60 -16.39 22.82
N SER A 33 4.98 -15.36 22.22
CA SER A 33 3.70 -14.78 22.63
C SER A 33 2.60 -15.07 21.59
N PRO A 34 1.78 -16.11 21.83
CA PRO A 34 0.59 -16.39 21.02
C PRO A 34 -0.37 -15.20 20.92
N ILE A 35 -0.49 -14.41 22.00
CA ILE A 35 -1.33 -13.22 22.05
C ILE A 35 -0.88 -12.18 21.01
N PHE A 36 0.43 -11.99 20.83
CA PHE A 36 0.93 -11.05 19.84
C PHE A 36 0.66 -11.54 18.41
N GLU A 37 0.80 -12.84 18.15
CA GLU A 37 0.50 -13.43 16.85
C GLU A 37 -0.99 -13.27 16.49
N GLU A 38 -1.89 -13.41 17.45
CA GLU A 38 -3.33 -13.13 17.27
C GLU A 38 -3.56 -11.66 16.89
N ILE A 39 -2.91 -10.72 17.58
CA ILE A 39 -3.00 -9.29 17.29
C ILE A 39 -2.48 -8.97 15.88
N ASN A 40 -1.35 -9.55 15.49
CA ASN A 40 -0.74 -9.35 14.17
C ASN A 40 -1.61 -9.94 13.05
N THR A 41 -2.16 -11.14 13.28
CA THR A 41 -3.07 -11.81 12.35
C THR A 41 -4.34 -11.01 12.16
N MET A 42 -4.98 -10.56 13.24
CA MET A 42 -6.19 -9.75 13.20
C MET A 42 -5.98 -8.47 12.38
N LEU A 43 -4.87 -7.77 12.57
CA LEU A 43 -4.59 -6.55 11.78
C LEU A 43 -4.41 -6.87 10.29
N SER A 44 -3.70 -7.95 9.97
CA SER A 44 -3.48 -8.38 8.59
C SER A 44 -4.78 -8.79 7.90
N GLU A 45 -5.71 -9.44 8.62
CA GLU A 45 -7.04 -9.77 8.11
C GLU A 45 -7.86 -8.52 7.81
N ILE A 46 -7.88 -7.55 8.74
CA ILE A 46 -8.56 -6.27 8.54
C ILE A 46 -7.98 -5.53 7.33
N LEU A 47 -6.64 -5.49 7.19
CA LEU A 47 -5.98 -4.85 6.04
C LEU A 47 -6.42 -5.49 4.72
N ASN A 48 -6.37 -6.82 4.64
CA ASN A 48 -6.75 -7.56 3.44
C ASN A 48 -8.24 -7.37 3.09
N ALA A 49 -9.12 -7.33 4.09
CA ALA A 49 -10.54 -7.05 3.90
C ALA A 49 -10.76 -5.60 3.44
N GLY A 50 -10.07 -4.63 4.04
CA GLY A 50 -10.14 -3.22 3.67
C GLY A 50 -9.74 -2.99 2.21
N PHE A 51 -8.63 -3.56 1.75
CA PHE A 51 -8.20 -3.42 0.34
C PHE A 51 -9.20 -4.01 -0.66
N LYS A 52 -9.89 -5.10 -0.31
CA LYS A 52 -10.97 -5.65 -1.14
C LYS A 52 -12.13 -4.65 -1.27
N LEU A 53 -12.49 -3.94 -0.20
CA LEU A 53 -13.57 -2.95 -0.21
C LEU A 53 -13.25 -1.70 -1.01
N VAL A 54 -12.01 -1.21 -0.92
CA VAL A 54 -11.54 -0.11 -1.79
C VAL A 54 -11.84 -0.50 -3.22
N ARG A 55 -11.33 -1.64 -3.70
CA ARG A 55 -11.52 -2.14 -5.07
C ARG A 55 -12.98 -2.09 -5.54
N ILE A 56 -13.92 -2.66 -4.78
CA ILE A 56 -15.30 -2.76 -5.25
C ILE A 56 -15.92 -1.36 -5.37
N SER A 57 -15.61 -0.45 -4.43
CA SER A 57 -16.14 0.92 -4.42
C SER A 57 -15.75 1.73 -5.66
N TRP A 58 -14.57 1.47 -6.27
CA TRP A 58 -14.13 2.10 -7.52
C TRP A 58 -14.67 1.44 -8.79
N MET A 59 -15.27 0.25 -8.68
CA MET A 59 -15.75 -0.55 -9.81
C MET A 59 -17.28 -0.61 -9.92
N CYS A 60 -18.04 -0.01 -9.00
CA CYS A 60 -19.49 -0.18 -8.97
C CYS A 60 -20.21 0.46 -10.19
N PRO A 61 -21.11 -0.28 -10.88
CA PRO A 61 -21.92 0.22 -11.98
C PRO A 61 -22.93 1.30 -11.52
N VAL A 62 -23.65 1.93 -12.46
CA VAL A 62 -24.66 2.95 -12.18
C VAL A 62 -26.05 2.32 -12.00
N GLY A 63 -26.95 2.96 -11.24
CA GLY A 63 -28.36 2.58 -11.12
C GLY A 63 -28.69 1.80 -9.84
N ALA A 64 -29.85 1.13 -9.79
CA ALA A 64 -30.34 0.46 -8.56
C ALA A 64 -29.37 -0.59 -7.98
N LEU A 65 -28.58 -1.25 -8.84
CA LEU A 65 -27.52 -2.18 -8.41
C LEU A 65 -26.40 -1.46 -7.63
N TYR A 66 -26.13 -0.19 -7.92
CA TYR A 66 -25.19 0.64 -7.16
C TYR A 66 -25.64 0.81 -5.71
N ASP A 67 -26.91 1.15 -5.50
CA ASP A 67 -27.44 1.45 -4.17
C ASP A 67 -27.40 0.21 -3.28
N GLU A 68 -27.77 -0.95 -3.80
CA GLU A 68 -27.68 -2.23 -3.07
C GLU A 68 -26.23 -2.59 -2.72
N LEU A 69 -25.30 -2.48 -3.68
CA LEU A 69 -23.89 -2.77 -3.44
C LEU A 69 -23.27 -1.77 -2.44
N ARG A 70 -23.64 -0.50 -2.55
CA ARG A 70 -23.20 0.56 -1.63
C ARG A 70 -23.65 0.27 -0.21
N GLN A 71 -24.91 -0.13 0.01
CA GLN A 71 -25.39 -0.46 1.35
C GLN A 71 -24.64 -1.65 1.97
N ARG A 72 -24.37 -2.69 1.18
CA ARG A 72 -23.55 -3.83 1.63
C ARG A 72 -22.13 -3.39 1.99
N HIS A 73 -21.49 -2.56 1.16
CA HIS A 73 -20.17 -2.02 1.47
C HIS A 73 -20.15 -1.20 2.76
N LEU A 74 -21.16 -0.35 2.97
CA LEU A 74 -21.23 0.45 4.20
C LEU A 74 -21.34 -0.44 5.45
N GLN A 75 -22.12 -1.52 5.37
CA GLN A 75 -22.22 -2.50 6.46
C GLN A 75 -20.87 -3.22 6.70
N GLU A 76 -20.17 -3.63 5.65
CA GLU A 76 -18.84 -4.24 5.77
C GLU A 76 -17.80 -3.26 6.32
N LEU A 77 -17.79 -2.00 5.88
CA LEU A 77 -16.95 -0.93 6.42
C LEU A 77 -17.20 -0.73 7.92
N GLN A 78 -18.46 -0.67 8.36
CA GLN A 78 -18.82 -0.55 9.77
C GLN A 78 -18.28 -1.74 10.59
N GLY A 79 -18.41 -2.97 10.07
CA GLY A 79 -17.86 -4.17 10.71
C GLY A 79 -16.33 -4.10 10.86
N LEU A 80 -15.61 -3.68 9.81
CA LEU A 80 -14.16 -3.55 9.86
C LEU A 80 -13.69 -2.39 10.75
N ARG A 81 -14.42 -1.27 10.82
CA ARG A 81 -14.14 -0.18 11.76
C ARG A 81 -14.24 -0.68 13.20
N ALA A 82 -15.30 -1.39 13.55
CA ALA A 82 -15.45 -2.01 14.87
C ALA A 82 -14.37 -3.06 15.17
N ALA A 83 -13.93 -3.81 14.16
CA ALA A 83 -12.81 -4.74 14.30
C ALA A 83 -11.49 -4.01 14.55
N LEU A 84 -11.22 -2.88 13.87
CA LEU A 84 -10.02 -2.06 14.09
C LEU A 84 -10.01 -1.40 15.48
N GLU A 85 -11.17 -0.95 15.97
CA GLU A 85 -11.32 -0.43 17.34
C GLU A 85 -11.03 -1.53 18.38
N THR A 86 -11.54 -2.74 18.14
CA THR A 86 -11.27 -3.89 18.99
C THR A 86 -9.79 -4.25 18.98
N TRP A 87 -9.18 -4.34 17.79
CA TRP A 87 -7.75 -4.54 17.64
C TRP A 87 -6.93 -3.49 18.41
N SER A 88 -7.30 -2.21 18.29
CA SER A 88 -6.60 -1.11 18.94
C SER A 88 -6.62 -1.26 20.47
N ARG A 89 -7.76 -1.66 21.03
CA ARG A 89 -7.91 -1.94 22.47
C ARG A 89 -7.07 -3.15 22.90
N GLU A 90 -7.11 -4.25 22.15
CA GLU A 90 -6.32 -5.44 22.48
C GLU A 90 -4.82 -5.18 22.39
N PHE A 91 -4.37 -4.43 21.38
CA PHE A 91 -2.98 -4.04 21.25
C PHE A 91 -2.52 -3.14 22.40
N GLN A 92 -3.32 -2.14 22.78
CA GLN A 92 -3.03 -1.30 23.96
C GLN A 92 -2.96 -2.13 25.24
N ASN A 93 -3.91 -3.06 25.46
CA ASN A 93 -3.90 -3.96 26.60
C ASN A 93 -2.63 -4.83 26.63
N PHE A 94 -2.23 -5.36 25.48
CA PHE A 94 -1.00 -6.13 25.34
C PHE A 94 0.24 -5.30 25.71
N GLN A 95 0.37 -4.07 25.18
CA GLN A 95 1.48 -3.18 25.49
C GLN A 95 1.54 -2.83 26.98
N ASN A 96 0.39 -2.55 27.60
CA ASN A 96 0.28 -2.25 29.02
C ASN A 96 0.71 -3.43 29.92
N ARG A 97 0.38 -4.66 29.52
CA ARG A 97 0.75 -5.89 30.26
C ARG A 97 2.24 -6.19 30.17
N GLN A 98 2.85 -5.99 29.00
CA GLN A 98 4.28 -6.27 28.80
C GLN A 98 5.18 -5.20 29.44
N GLY A 99 4.74 -3.94 29.44
CA GLY A 99 5.50 -2.82 29.98
C GLY A 99 6.92 -2.75 29.38
N LYS A 100 7.95 -2.70 30.24
CA LYS A 100 9.37 -2.67 29.83
C LYS A 100 9.98 -4.03 29.48
N ARG A 101 9.24 -5.13 29.60
CA ARG A 101 9.75 -6.51 29.38
C ARG A 101 9.46 -7.05 27.99
N MET A 102 9.14 -6.17 27.04
CA MET A 102 8.76 -6.59 25.69
C MET A 102 9.94 -7.24 24.98
N ASP A 103 9.66 -8.35 24.31
CA ASP A 103 10.63 -9.06 23.48
C ASP A 103 11.18 -8.11 22.38
N PRO A 104 12.50 -8.11 22.09
CA PRO A 104 13.10 -7.25 21.08
C PRO A 104 12.46 -7.36 19.69
N TRP A 105 12.02 -8.56 19.29
CA TRP A 105 11.35 -8.76 18.01
C TRP A 105 9.97 -8.09 18.00
N ILE A 106 9.21 -8.20 19.09
CA ILE A 106 7.92 -7.53 19.23
C ILE A 106 8.11 -6.00 19.16
N LEU A 107 9.14 -5.48 19.83
CA LEU A 107 9.48 -4.04 19.77
C LEU A 107 9.73 -3.56 18.34
N GLN A 108 10.45 -4.35 17.52
CA GLN A 108 10.68 -4.03 16.11
C GLN A 108 9.40 -4.07 15.26
N ARG A 109 8.40 -4.86 15.66
CA ARG A 109 7.11 -4.96 14.95
C ARG A 109 6.10 -3.88 15.32
N VAL A 110 6.15 -3.31 16.53
CA VAL A 110 5.27 -2.22 16.96
C VAL A 110 5.16 -1.06 15.95
N PRO A 111 6.26 -0.48 15.43
CA PRO A 111 6.16 0.62 14.46
C PRO A 111 5.54 0.18 13.13
N VAL A 112 5.77 -1.06 12.69
CA VAL A 112 5.14 -1.63 11.49
C VAL A 112 3.63 -1.76 11.67
N LEU A 113 3.18 -2.31 12.81
CA LEU A 113 1.75 -2.40 13.15
C LEU A 113 1.10 -1.01 13.20
N LYS A 114 1.83 0.01 13.66
CA LYS A 114 1.33 1.38 13.69
C LYS A 114 1.13 1.95 12.28
N ILE A 115 2.09 1.74 11.38
CA ILE A 115 1.97 2.11 9.97
C ILE A 115 0.75 1.43 9.34
N ILE A 116 0.59 0.12 9.56
CA ILE A 116 -0.55 -0.64 9.03
C ILE A 116 -1.88 -0.11 9.59
N GLN A 117 -1.96 0.15 10.90
CA GLN A 117 -3.15 0.72 11.54
C GLN A 117 -3.57 2.04 10.87
N ILE A 118 -2.62 2.94 10.60
CA ILE A 118 -2.90 4.23 9.96
C ILE A 118 -3.47 4.01 8.55
N ILE A 119 -2.87 3.14 7.74
CA ILE A 119 -3.37 2.84 6.39
C ILE A 119 -4.75 2.20 6.42
N ILE A 120 -5.02 1.29 7.35
CA ILE A 120 -6.36 0.71 7.51
C ILE A 120 -7.36 1.81 7.88
N ALA A 121 -7.02 2.70 8.82
CA ALA A 121 -7.91 3.79 9.20
C ALA A 121 -8.27 4.67 7.99
N ILE A 122 -7.29 5.03 7.16
CA ILE A 122 -7.51 5.78 5.91
C ILE A 122 -8.45 5.00 4.96
N ILE A 123 -8.17 3.71 4.71
CA ILE A 123 -8.98 2.86 3.85
C ILE A 123 -10.43 2.80 4.33
N LEU A 124 -10.62 2.59 5.63
CA LEU A 124 -11.94 2.38 6.21
C LEU A 124 -12.72 3.68 6.37
N ASP A 125 -12.07 4.84 6.37
CA ASP A 125 -12.72 6.15 6.52
C ASP A 125 -13.36 6.64 5.20
N VAL A 126 -12.82 6.24 4.05
CA VAL A 126 -13.37 6.63 2.73
C VAL A 126 -14.61 5.81 2.37
N GLU A 127 -15.76 6.48 2.25
CA GLU A 127 -17.00 5.83 1.82
C GLU A 127 -17.10 5.67 0.29
N PRO A 128 -17.89 4.70 -0.23
CA PRO A 128 -18.04 4.48 -1.67
C PRO A 128 -18.57 5.68 -2.45
N ALA A 129 -19.38 6.54 -1.81
CA ALA A 129 -19.89 7.76 -2.43
C ALA A 129 -18.78 8.81 -2.60
N GLU A 130 -17.93 8.98 -1.58
CA GLU A 130 -16.80 9.92 -1.61
C GLU A 130 -15.74 9.47 -2.63
N ALA A 131 -15.40 8.18 -2.64
CA ALA A 131 -14.48 7.62 -3.63
C ALA A 131 -14.97 7.87 -5.07
N ARG A 132 -16.29 7.82 -5.30
CA ARG A 132 -16.90 8.09 -6.60
C ARG A 132 -16.90 9.57 -6.96
N GLU A 133 -17.23 10.44 -6.01
CA GLU A 133 -17.33 11.88 -6.23
C GLU A 133 -15.96 12.53 -6.44
N TYR A 134 -15.00 12.22 -5.57
CA TYR A 134 -13.70 12.88 -5.53
C TYR A 134 -12.60 12.09 -6.27
N GLY A 135 -12.83 10.81 -6.55
CA GLY A 135 -11.82 9.96 -7.18
C GLY A 135 -10.51 9.98 -6.39
N GLU A 136 -9.37 10.06 -7.10
CA GLU A 136 -8.04 10.08 -6.49
C GLU A 136 -7.75 11.33 -5.63
N MET A 137 -8.65 12.32 -5.58
CA MET A 137 -8.52 13.49 -4.70
C MET A 137 -9.06 13.22 -3.28
N VAL A 138 -9.81 12.13 -3.07
CA VAL A 138 -10.33 11.76 -1.75
C VAL A 138 -9.21 11.60 -0.71
N TRP A 139 -7.99 11.27 -1.18
CA TRP A 139 -6.84 11.01 -0.33
C TRP A 139 -6.17 12.28 0.22
N ASP A 140 -6.44 13.46 -0.33
CA ASP A 140 -5.74 14.69 0.05
C ASP A 140 -5.96 15.06 1.52
N ARG A 141 -7.08 14.65 2.11
CA ARG A 141 -7.42 14.92 3.52
C ARG A 141 -6.51 14.18 4.51
N TYR A 142 -5.77 13.17 4.07
CA TYR A 142 -4.91 12.32 4.92
C TYR A 142 -3.42 12.67 4.80
N GLU A 143 -3.08 13.88 4.33
CA GLU A 143 -1.68 14.30 4.19
C GLU A 143 -0.88 14.16 5.51
N ALA A 144 -1.48 14.51 6.65
CA ALA A 144 -0.86 14.38 7.96
C ALA A 144 -0.65 12.91 8.40
N ASP A 145 -1.59 12.03 8.03
CA ASP A 145 -1.45 10.59 8.29
C ASP A 145 -0.34 9.98 7.43
N PHE A 146 -0.23 10.40 6.16
CA PHE A 146 0.87 10.00 5.28
C PHE A 146 2.23 10.47 5.80
N GLU A 147 2.32 11.70 6.31
CA GLU A 147 3.54 12.20 6.96
C GLU A 147 3.89 11.36 8.20
N SER A 148 2.91 10.95 8.99
CA SER A 148 3.10 10.06 10.14
C SER A 148 3.63 8.68 9.71
N VAL A 149 3.08 8.10 8.63
CA VAL A 149 3.57 6.83 8.06
C VAL A 149 5.02 6.95 7.61
N ILE A 150 5.37 8.04 6.92
CA ILE A 150 6.74 8.31 6.46
C ILE A 150 7.68 8.43 7.66
N SER A 151 7.32 9.23 8.67
CA SER A 151 8.16 9.44 9.85
C SER A 151 8.43 8.15 10.63
N ILE A 152 7.41 7.30 10.81
CA ILE A 152 7.58 6.00 11.47
C ILE A 152 8.48 5.10 10.60
N ALA A 153 8.28 5.07 9.28
CA ALA A 153 9.09 4.25 8.40
C ALA A 153 10.56 4.69 8.36
N GLU A 154 10.83 6.00 8.38
CA GLU A 154 12.19 6.54 8.51
C GLU A 154 12.87 6.03 9.78
N SER A 155 12.16 6.00 10.92
CA SER A 155 12.71 5.49 12.17
C SER A 155 13.09 4.00 12.10
N ILE A 156 12.30 3.18 11.38
CA ILE A 156 12.59 1.76 11.15
C ILE A 156 13.88 1.61 10.33
N ILE A 157 14.04 2.41 9.27
CA ILE A 157 15.22 2.40 8.41
C ILE A 157 16.47 2.85 9.17
N ASP A 158 16.35 3.91 9.97
CA ASP A 158 17.46 4.42 10.77
C ASP A 158 17.92 3.40 11.82
N GLU A 159 16.99 2.73 12.51
CA GLU A 159 17.30 1.66 13.46
C GLU A 159 17.97 0.45 12.76
N ALA A 160 17.45 0.04 11.60
CA ALA A 160 18.03 -1.04 10.80
C ALA A 160 19.45 -0.70 10.32
N ARG A 161 19.73 0.57 10.00
CA ARG A 161 21.06 1.04 9.63
C ARG A 161 22.04 1.00 10.81
N ILE A 162 21.59 1.41 12.00
CA ILE A 162 22.41 1.40 13.23
C ILE A 162 22.78 -0.03 13.62
N SER A 163 21.85 -0.96 13.45
CA SER A 163 22.04 -2.38 13.78
C SER A 163 22.75 -3.18 12.69
N SER A 164 23.09 -2.55 11.56
CA SER A 164 23.74 -3.25 10.46
C SER A 164 25.22 -3.53 10.76
N PRO A 165 25.69 -4.77 10.51
CA PRO A 165 27.11 -5.09 10.62
C PRO A 165 27.96 -4.45 9.50
N LEU A 166 27.32 -3.91 8.45
CA LEU A 166 27.98 -3.25 7.32
C LEU A 166 27.71 -1.73 7.36
N PRO A 167 28.74 -0.88 7.44
CA PRO A 167 28.57 0.57 7.49
C PRO A 167 27.80 1.08 6.27
N GLY A 168 26.68 1.74 6.52
CA GLY A 168 25.90 2.43 5.49
C GLY A 168 25.07 1.54 4.56
N ARG A 169 24.95 0.23 4.84
CA ARG A 169 24.08 -0.68 4.07
C ARG A 169 23.13 -1.44 4.98
N ILE A 170 21.86 -1.56 4.58
CA ILE A 170 20.90 -2.46 5.21
C ILE A 170 20.98 -3.81 4.49
N ALA A 171 21.07 -4.89 5.26
CA ALA A 171 21.07 -6.23 4.70
C ALA A 171 19.69 -6.54 4.10
N PRO A 172 19.60 -7.17 2.91
CA PRO A 172 18.32 -7.54 2.33
C PRO A 172 17.53 -8.47 3.25
N LYS A 173 16.24 -8.18 3.45
CA LYS A 173 15.35 -8.93 4.36
C LYS A 173 14.10 -9.43 3.65
N PHE A 174 13.72 -10.67 3.95
CA PHE A 174 12.42 -11.21 3.57
C PHE A 174 11.57 -11.49 4.81
N THR A 175 10.42 -10.82 4.89
CA THR A 175 9.41 -10.99 5.95
C THR A 175 8.19 -11.69 5.34
N PRO A 176 7.81 -12.89 5.81
CA PRO A 176 6.61 -13.57 5.32
C PRO A 176 5.31 -12.84 5.68
N GLU A 177 5.30 -12.15 6.81
CA GLU A 177 4.18 -11.37 7.31
C GLU A 177 4.02 -10.03 6.57
N THR A 178 2.85 -9.40 6.75
CA THR A 178 2.57 -8.04 6.30
C THR A 178 3.57 -7.06 6.93
N GLY A 179 4.35 -6.38 6.11
CA GLY A 179 5.24 -5.31 6.56
C GLY A 179 4.85 -3.94 6.03
N PHE A 180 5.81 -3.01 6.01
CA PHE A 180 5.56 -1.59 5.71
C PHE A 180 5.72 -1.22 4.23
N VAL A 181 6.16 -2.14 3.36
CA VAL A 181 6.33 -1.87 1.93
C VAL A 181 5.01 -1.48 1.25
N ASN A 182 3.93 -2.24 1.46
CA ASN A 182 2.62 -1.91 0.90
C ASN A 182 2.08 -0.57 1.42
N PRO A 183 2.05 -0.30 2.74
CA PRO A 183 1.73 1.01 3.29
C PRO A 183 2.49 2.19 2.65
N LEU A 184 3.81 2.10 2.51
CA LEU A 184 4.60 3.15 1.85
C LEU A 184 4.25 3.29 0.38
N PHE A 185 4.02 2.18 -0.32
CA PHE A 185 3.58 2.23 -1.70
C PHE A 185 2.19 2.86 -1.82
N CYS A 186 1.29 2.66 -0.85
CA CYS A 186 0.03 3.38 -0.77
C CYS A 186 0.27 4.90 -0.66
N VAL A 187 1.24 5.35 0.14
CA VAL A 187 1.62 6.79 0.20
C VAL A 187 2.07 7.30 -1.17
N VAL A 188 2.93 6.56 -1.88
CA VAL A 188 3.40 6.93 -3.23
C VAL A 188 2.23 7.06 -4.21
N ASN A 189 1.22 6.20 -4.09
CA ASN A 189 0.08 6.15 -4.98
C ASN A 189 -1.00 7.17 -4.62
N TRP A 190 -1.40 7.26 -3.36
CA TRP A 190 -2.57 8.01 -2.90
C TRP A 190 -2.25 9.47 -2.59
N CYS A 191 -1.10 9.75 -1.98
CA CYS A 191 -0.71 11.11 -1.66
C CYS A 191 -0.38 11.88 -2.95
N ARG A 192 -0.84 13.13 -3.06
CA ARG A 192 -0.48 14.05 -4.15
C ARG A 192 0.63 15.03 -3.78
N ASN A 193 1.00 15.14 -2.50
CA ASN A 193 2.09 16.01 -2.08
C ASN A 193 3.42 15.48 -2.66
N PRO A 194 4.09 16.24 -3.56
CA PRO A 194 5.27 15.77 -4.27
C PRO A 194 6.46 15.46 -3.35
N GLN A 195 6.55 16.12 -2.19
CA GLN A 195 7.65 15.93 -1.23
C GLN A 195 7.47 14.64 -0.45
N LEU A 196 6.26 14.38 0.07
CA LEU A 196 5.96 13.16 0.81
C LEU A 196 6.14 11.92 -0.07
N ARG A 197 5.71 11.98 -1.34
CA ARG A 197 5.88 10.87 -2.29
C ARG A 197 7.34 10.56 -2.57
N ARG A 198 8.19 11.58 -2.77
CA ARG A 198 9.64 11.41 -2.96
C ARG A 198 10.31 10.83 -1.72
N LYS A 199 9.91 11.28 -0.52
CA LYS A 199 10.39 10.68 0.74
C LYS A 199 10.00 9.20 0.85
N ALA A 200 8.75 8.85 0.55
CA ALA A 200 8.30 7.47 0.58
C ALA A 200 9.09 6.57 -0.40
N LEU A 201 9.39 7.08 -1.61
CA LEU A 201 10.25 6.37 -2.58
C LEU A 201 11.68 6.19 -2.09
N ASP A 202 12.27 7.22 -1.49
CA ASP A 202 13.62 7.15 -0.92
C ASP A 202 13.70 6.11 0.22
N ILE A 203 12.67 6.04 1.08
CA ILE A 203 12.58 5.03 2.13
C ILE A 203 12.46 3.62 1.52
N LEU A 204 11.60 3.43 0.52
CA LEU A 204 11.44 2.16 -0.18
C LEU A 204 12.76 1.71 -0.84
N ASP A 205 13.48 2.62 -1.49
CA ASP A 205 14.78 2.33 -2.11
C ASP A 205 15.82 1.86 -1.07
N ARG A 206 15.84 2.51 0.10
CA ARG A 206 16.76 2.17 1.20
C ARG A 206 16.36 0.91 1.98
N ALA A 207 15.09 0.51 1.95
CA ALA A 207 14.57 -0.56 2.78
C ALA A 207 15.18 -1.94 2.46
N ALA A 208 15.50 -2.19 1.19
CA ALA A 208 16.03 -3.46 0.70
C ALA A 208 15.24 -4.69 1.23
N CYS A 209 13.93 -4.56 1.40
CA CYS A 209 13.10 -5.60 1.99
C CYS A 209 11.99 -6.10 1.05
N ARG A 210 11.51 -7.30 1.36
CA ARG A 210 10.34 -7.91 0.74
C ARG A 210 9.39 -8.40 1.82
N ASP A 211 8.16 -7.90 1.78
CA ASP A 211 7.09 -8.22 2.72
C ASP A 211 6.00 -9.03 1.99
N GLY A 212 6.08 -10.35 2.12
CA GLY A 212 5.26 -11.29 1.34
C GLY A 212 5.45 -11.09 -0.17
N PHE A 213 4.43 -10.53 -0.83
CA PHE A 213 4.42 -10.26 -2.28
C PHE A 213 5.06 -8.91 -2.66
N TRP A 214 5.22 -8.04 -1.68
CA TRP A 214 5.65 -6.66 -1.89
C TRP A 214 7.15 -6.56 -1.85
N ASP A 215 7.73 -6.15 -2.97
CA ASP A 215 9.17 -5.96 -3.10
C ASP A 215 9.45 -4.46 -3.13
N SER A 216 10.28 -3.98 -2.20
CA SER A 216 10.57 -2.56 -2.04
C SER A 216 11.20 -1.94 -3.29
N SER A 217 12.14 -2.63 -3.95
CA SER A 217 12.79 -2.18 -5.18
C SER A 217 11.81 -2.08 -6.36
N LEU A 218 10.94 -3.09 -6.54
CA LEU A 218 9.88 -3.04 -7.53
C LEU A 218 8.92 -1.88 -7.27
N CYS A 219 8.55 -1.66 -6.00
CA CYS A 219 7.68 -0.55 -5.60
C CYS A 219 8.34 0.80 -5.90
N THR A 220 9.64 0.96 -5.62
CA THR A 220 10.41 2.17 -5.95
C THR A 220 10.42 2.42 -7.45
N ARG A 221 10.73 1.42 -8.28
CA ARG A 221 10.75 1.56 -9.75
C ARG A 221 9.38 1.92 -10.30
N THR A 222 8.35 1.19 -9.88
CA THR A 222 6.96 1.42 -10.28
C THR A 222 6.51 2.83 -9.86
N GLY A 223 6.83 3.22 -8.64
CA GLY A 223 6.48 4.53 -8.09
C GLY A 223 7.17 5.69 -8.80
N ASN A 224 8.45 5.56 -9.16
CA ASN A 224 9.15 6.56 -9.97
C ASN A 224 8.46 6.78 -11.33
N ILE A 225 7.98 5.71 -11.98
CA ILE A 225 7.23 5.81 -13.24
C ILE A 225 5.91 6.54 -13.02
N ILE A 226 5.19 6.23 -11.94
CA ILE A 226 3.95 6.93 -11.59
C ILE A 226 4.19 8.43 -11.44
N LEU A 227 5.18 8.82 -10.62
CA LEU A 227 5.52 10.24 -10.44
C LEU A 227 5.87 10.91 -11.77
N MET A 228 6.70 10.25 -12.59
CA MET A 228 7.05 10.77 -13.92
C MET A 228 5.80 10.98 -14.81
N LEU A 229 4.89 10.00 -14.88
CA LEU A 229 3.69 10.09 -15.71
C LEU A 229 2.70 11.16 -15.21
N GLU A 230 2.60 11.37 -13.89
CA GLU A 230 1.71 12.36 -13.29
C GLU A 230 2.27 13.78 -13.33
N GLU A 231 3.59 13.93 -13.23
CA GLU A 231 4.26 15.23 -13.14
C GLU A 231 4.77 15.74 -14.50
N ARG A 232 4.92 14.87 -15.52
CA ARG A 232 5.35 15.31 -16.86
C ARG A 232 4.42 16.40 -17.40
N ASP A 233 4.98 17.37 -18.11
CA ASP A 233 4.26 18.49 -18.70
C ASP A 233 3.49 19.36 -17.68
N SER A 234 3.82 19.29 -16.37
CA SER A 234 3.25 20.17 -15.32
C SER A 234 4.17 21.33 -14.93
N GLY A 235 5.36 21.43 -15.52
CA GLY A 235 6.38 22.39 -15.07
C GLY A 235 6.90 22.01 -13.68
N ALA A 236 7.14 23.01 -12.82
CA ALA A 236 7.62 22.77 -11.45
C ALA A 236 6.46 22.37 -10.52
N VAL A 237 6.36 21.08 -10.19
CA VAL A 237 5.37 20.53 -9.24
C VAL A 237 5.82 20.81 -7.80
N LYS A 238 5.06 21.64 -7.08
CA LYS A 238 5.38 22.09 -5.71
C LYS A 238 4.37 21.59 -4.68
N CYS A 239 3.12 21.37 -5.07
CA CYS A 239 2.05 20.96 -4.18
C CYS A 239 1.05 20.03 -4.89
N ALA A 240 0.12 19.47 -4.13
CA ALA A 240 -0.92 18.57 -4.64
C ALA A 240 -1.78 19.20 -5.75
N ALA A 241 -2.01 20.52 -5.70
CA ALA A 241 -2.83 21.24 -6.68
C ALA A 241 -2.19 21.30 -8.08
N ASP A 242 -0.86 21.12 -8.19
CA ASP A 242 -0.15 21.09 -9.47
C ASP A 242 -0.38 19.77 -10.24
N ILE A 243 -0.97 18.76 -9.59
CA ILE A 243 -1.30 17.46 -10.17
C ILE A 243 -2.82 17.32 -10.28
N PRO A 244 -3.43 17.71 -11.42
CA PRO A 244 -4.87 17.63 -11.60
C PRO A 244 -5.35 16.17 -11.67
N LEU A 245 -6.62 15.93 -11.34
CA LEU A 245 -7.20 14.58 -11.26
C LEU A 245 -6.96 13.74 -12.53
N TRP A 246 -7.12 14.30 -13.73
CA TRP A 246 -6.93 13.56 -14.98
C TRP A 246 -5.48 13.10 -15.22
N LYS A 247 -4.49 13.71 -14.56
CA LYS A 247 -3.10 13.24 -14.63
C LYS A 247 -2.83 12.04 -13.71
N ARG A 248 -3.64 11.83 -12.68
CA ARG A 248 -3.45 10.81 -11.64
C ARG A 248 -3.61 9.40 -12.19
N ILE A 249 -2.62 8.56 -11.92
CA ILE A 249 -2.69 7.13 -12.22
C ILE A 249 -3.69 6.49 -11.25
N CYS A 250 -4.82 6.03 -11.79
CA CYS A 250 -5.88 5.39 -11.03
C CYS A 250 -5.85 3.86 -11.16
N VAL A 251 -4.99 3.29 -12.01
CA VAL A 251 -4.85 1.84 -12.11
C VAL A 251 -3.40 1.45 -12.40
N ILE A 252 -2.96 0.39 -11.74
CA ILE A 252 -1.70 -0.31 -12.02
C ILE A 252 -2.02 -1.80 -12.19
N GLU A 253 -1.68 -2.36 -13.34
CA GLU A 253 -1.84 -3.77 -13.67
C GLU A 253 -0.48 -4.40 -14.02
N PRO A 254 0.13 -5.14 -13.09
CA PRO A 254 1.30 -5.94 -13.41
C PRO A 254 0.90 -7.27 -14.08
N LYS A 255 1.61 -7.63 -15.14
CA LYS A 255 1.60 -8.95 -15.79
C LYS A 255 3.01 -9.52 -15.75
N PHE A 256 3.24 -10.47 -14.85
CA PHE A 256 4.55 -11.13 -14.70
C PHE A 256 4.82 -12.07 -15.88
N ALA A 257 6.08 -12.14 -16.30
CA ALA A 257 6.51 -13.07 -17.33
C ALA A 257 6.45 -14.52 -16.80
N GLU A 258 6.02 -15.47 -17.66
CA GLU A 258 5.83 -16.87 -17.26
C GLU A 258 7.15 -17.57 -16.92
N ASP A 259 8.23 -17.17 -17.59
CA ASP A 259 9.60 -17.62 -17.40
C ASP A 259 10.34 -16.90 -16.25
N GLY A 260 9.68 -15.94 -15.59
CA GLY A 260 10.31 -15.09 -14.60
C GLY A 260 11.13 -13.95 -15.21
N GLY A 261 11.98 -13.31 -14.42
CA GLY A 261 12.90 -12.25 -14.91
C GLY A 261 12.26 -10.92 -15.32
N GLY A 262 10.94 -10.74 -15.12
CA GLY A 262 10.29 -9.46 -15.34
C GLY A 262 8.77 -9.42 -15.24
N ALA A 263 8.21 -8.23 -15.43
CA ALA A 263 6.78 -7.96 -15.59
C ALA A 263 6.54 -6.82 -16.59
N LEU A 264 5.47 -6.95 -17.36
CA LEU A 264 4.84 -5.84 -18.08
C LEU A 264 3.87 -5.15 -17.13
N ILE A 265 4.08 -3.86 -16.85
CA ILE A 265 3.21 -3.08 -15.97
C ILE A 265 2.42 -2.09 -16.82
N LYS A 266 1.10 -2.13 -16.74
CA LYS A 266 0.21 -1.12 -17.31
C LYS A 266 -0.17 -0.09 -16.26
N TYR A 267 -0.03 1.18 -16.60
CA TYR A 267 -0.45 2.32 -15.81
C TYR A 267 -1.61 3.00 -16.53
N MET A 268 -2.71 3.25 -15.84
CA MET A 268 -3.86 3.91 -16.45
C MET A 268 -4.34 5.09 -15.65
N ARG A 269 -4.82 6.10 -16.37
CA ARG A 269 -5.49 7.29 -15.84
C ARG A 269 -6.68 7.66 -16.70
N ALA A 270 -7.55 8.51 -16.18
CA ALA A 270 -8.66 9.04 -16.97
C ALA A 270 -8.14 9.83 -18.19
N SER A 271 -8.79 9.70 -19.34
CA SER A 271 -8.51 10.52 -20.51
C SER A 271 -8.72 12.00 -20.18
N LYS A 272 -7.80 12.85 -20.65
CA LYS A 272 -7.91 14.30 -20.48
C LYS A 272 -9.21 14.87 -21.07
N SER A 273 -9.73 14.30 -22.16
CA SER A 273 -10.98 14.74 -22.79
C SER A 273 -12.23 14.32 -22.02
N GLY A 274 -12.11 13.40 -21.05
CA GLY A 274 -13.23 12.88 -20.27
C GLY A 274 -14.23 12.06 -21.11
N GLU A 275 -13.83 11.65 -22.31
CA GLU A 275 -14.62 10.80 -23.20
C GLU A 275 -15.06 9.52 -22.49
N ARG A 276 -16.25 9.03 -22.85
CA ARG A 276 -16.84 7.82 -22.28
C ARG A 276 -17.03 6.78 -23.39
N ASP A 277 -16.86 5.51 -23.04
CA ASP A 277 -17.19 4.39 -23.93
C ASP A 277 -18.71 4.17 -24.03
N GLU A 278 -19.09 3.16 -24.81
CA GLU A 278 -20.49 2.77 -25.07
C GLU A 278 -21.24 2.37 -23.79
N ASP A 279 -20.51 1.93 -22.76
CA ASP A 279 -21.04 1.57 -21.44
C ASP A 279 -21.08 2.76 -20.46
N GLY A 280 -20.67 3.96 -20.91
CA GLY A 280 -20.66 5.18 -20.12
C GLY A 280 -19.48 5.29 -19.14
N LEU A 281 -18.46 4.44 -19.27
CA LEU A 281 -17.23 4.48 -18.47
C LEU A 281 -16.21 5.44 -19.10
N THR A 282 -15.48 6.19 -18.29
CA THR A 282 -14.45 7.10 -18.79
C THR A 282 -13.32 6.33 -19.47
N LEU A 283 -13.00 6.69 -20.72
CA LEU A 283 -11.86 6.16 -21.46
C LEU A 283 -10.58 6.41 -20.67
N LYS A 284 -9.68 5.41 -20.69
CA LYS A 284 -8.42 5.47 -19.96
C LYS A 284 -7.25 5.62 -20.93
N GLU A 285 -6.34 6.54 -20.61
CA GLU A 285 -5.01 6.55 -21.20
C GLU A 285 -4.20 5.41 -20.58
N VAL A 286 -3.54 4.59 -21.41
CA VAL A 286 -2.76 3.44 -20.97
C VAL A 286 -1.28 3.66 -21.32
N PHE A 287 -0.41 3.48 -20.35
CA PHE A 287 1.05 3.46 -20.50
C PHE A 287 1.55 2.08 -20.12
N GLU A 288 2.50 1.54 -20.87
CA GLU A 288 3.08 0.22 -20.60
C GLU A 288 4.58 0.35 -20.41
N GLU A 289 5.11 -0.32 -19.38
CA GLU A 289 6.54 -0.41 -19.12
C GLU A 289 6.92 -1.88 -18.86
N THR A 290 8.02 -2.32 -19.46
CA THR A 290 8.60 -3.64 -19.15
C THR A 290 9.67 -3.49 -18.08
N VAL A 291 9.40 -4.07 -16.92
CA VAL A 291 10.32 -4.10 -15.78
C VAL A 291 11.02 -5.45 -15.76
N ARG A 292 12.33 -5.47 -16.04
CA ARG A 292 13.16 -6.69 -15.94
C ARG A 292 13.95 -6.74 -14.63
N TRP A 293 14.30 -7.95 -14.20
CA TRP A 293 15.17 -8.21 -13.06
C TRP A 293 15.92 -9.53 -13.18
#